data_AF-A0A1X2H859-F1
#
_entry.id   AF-A0A1X2H859-F1
#
_cell.length_a   1.000
_cell.length_b   1.000
_cell.length_c   1.000
_cell.angle_alpha   90.00
_cell.angle_beta   90.00
_cell.angle_gamma   90.00
#
_symmetry.space_group_name_H-M   'P 1'
#
loop_
_entity.id
_entity.type
_entity.pdbx_description
1 polymer ?
#
loop_
_entity_poly.entity_id
_entity_poly.type
_entity_poly.pdbx_seq_one_letter_code
_entity_poly.pdbx_strand_id
1 'polypeptide(L)'
;MCANLAHPTNDDEVYTPNHNALSGQTVSSMYKLKDINNNDGGFFILGDLSVKVEGCFRLKLTLFEITLSGAVSLQSIFTSPFTVYSFKNFPGLLDSTFLSRSFSDQGARIRIKKEHRSQLYVATHALTQVVKNNRLCC
;
A
#
# COMPACT_ATOMS: atom_id res chain seq x y z
N MET A 1 3.56 10.54 -4.58
CA MET A 1 2.25 9.92 -4.32
C MET A 1 1.99 9.93 -2.82
N CYS A 2 0.82 10.36 -2.38
CA CYS A 2 0.35 10.33 -0.98
C CYS A 2 -0.79 9.32 -0.85
N ALA A 3 -0.91 8.67 0.31
CA ALA A 3 -2.00 7.76 0.65
C ALA A 3 -2.84 8.31 1.80
N ASN A 4 -4.15 8.33 1.60
CA ASN A 4 -5.16 8.71 2.58
C ASN A 4 -6.20 7.58 2.70
N LEU A 5 -6.86 7.46 3.86
CA LEU A 5 -7.98 6.53 4.01
C LEU A 5 -9.24 7.13 3.39
N ALA A 6 -10.01 6.28 2.73
CA ALA A 6 -11.28 6.61 2.13
C ALA A 6 -12.36 5.61 2.53
N HIS A 7 -13.61 6.04 2.44
CA HIS A 7 -14.75 5.20 2.72
C HIS A 7 -14.79 3.99 1.76
N PRO A 8 -15.28 2.83 2.21
CA PRO A 8 -15.24 1.59 1.40
C PRO A 8 -16.12 1.65 0.15
N THR A 9 -17.19 2.46 0.15
CA THR A 9 -18.20 2.48 -0.93
C THR A 9 -18.36 3.81 -1.64
N ASN A 10 -17.77 4.90 -1.13
CA ASN A 10 -17.86 6.23 -1.73
C ASN A 10 -16.52 6.96 -1.61
N ASP A 11 -16.32 8.01 -2.41
CA ASP A 11 -15.01 8.64 -2.59
C ASP A 11 -14.66 9.67 -1.49
N ASP A 12 -15.38 9.63 -0.37
CA ASP A 12 -15.13 10.50 0.78
C ASP A 12 -13.87 10.04 1.53
N GLU A 13 -13.02 10.99 1.92
CA GLU A 13 -11.88 10.74 2.79
C GLU A 13 -12.33 10.51 4.24
N VAL A 14 -11.73 9.53 4.90
CA VAL A 14 -12.02 9.22 6.30
C VAL A 14 -11.14 10.08 7.20
N TYR A 15 -11.78 10.99 7.91
CA TYR A 15 -11.15 11.79 8.95
C TYR A 15 -11.41 11.17 10.31
N THR A 16 -10.35 10.68 10.97
CA THR A 16 -10.46 10.29 12.38
C THR A 16 -10.29 11.51 13.28
N PRO A 17 -10.92 11.56 14.48
CA PRO A 17 -10.82 12.69 15.40
C PRO A 17 -9.38 13.13 15.73
N ASN A 18 -8.43 12.19 15.71
CA ASN A 18 -7.02 12.45 16.00
C ASN A 18 -6.13 12.55 14.75
N HIS A 19 -6.69 12.51 13.53
CA HIS A 19 -5.97 12.44 12.25
C HIS A 19 -4.84 11.38 12.18
N ASN A 20 -4.88 10.38 13.05
CA ASN A 20 -3.80 9.41 13.28
C ASN A 20 -4.19 8.00 12.80
N ALA A 21 -5.15 7.92 11.88
CA ALA A 21 -5.64 6.67 11.32
C ALA A 21 -4.56 5.90 10.55
N LEU A 22 -3.62 6.64 9.92
CA LEU A 22 -2.49 6.09 9.21
C LEU A 22 -1.18 6.25 9.99
N SER A 23 -0.22 5.37 9.74
CA SER A 23 1.18 5.54 10.18
C SER A 23 2.19 4.96 9.21
N GLY A 24 3.47 5.22 9.50
CA GLY A 24 4.58 4.73 8.69
C GLY A 24 4.71 5.54 7.40
N GLN A 25 4.92 4.85 6.27
CA GLN A 25 5.15 5.46 4.98
C GLN A 25 3.81 5.80 4.28
N THR A 26 3.26 6.99 4.56
CA THR A 26 2.06 7.54 3.88
C THR A 26 2.37 8.24 2.55
N VAL A 27 3.64 8.46 2.25
CA VAL A 27 4.11 9.10 1.02
C VAL A 27 5.18 8.25 0.34
N SER A 28 5.12 8.18 -0.98
CA SER A 28 6.13 7.54 -1.82
C SER A 28 6.58 8.47 -2.92
N SER A 29 7.90 8.57 -3.10
CA SER A 29 8.52 9.04 -4.35
C SER A 29 8.35 7.99 -5.45
N MET A 30 8.62 8.39 -6.69
CA MET A 30 8.66 7.47 -7.82
C MET A 30 9.97 6.67 -7.80
N TYR A 31 9.85 5.36 -7.95
CA TYR A 31 10.97 4.44 -8.20
C TYR A 31 11.00 4.13 -9.69
N LYS A 32 12.20 4.18 -10.29
CA LYS A 32 12.42 3.62 -11.62
C LYS A 32 12.81 2.16 -11.45
N LEU A 33 11.90 1.25 -11.79
CA LEU A 33 12.10 -0.20 -11.65
C LEU A 33 11.67 -0.90 -12.93
N LYS A 34 12.04 -2.17 -13.05
CA LYS A 34 11.61 -3.05 -14.11
C LYS A 34 10.40 -3.87 -13.70
N ASP A 35 9.40 -3.93 -14.58
CA ASP A 35 8.22 -4.75 -14.42
C ASP A 35 8.51 -6.25 -14.63
N ILE A 36 7.46 -7.07 -14.61
CA ILE A 36 7.55 -8.52 -14.82
C ILE A 36 7.97 -8.91 -16.26
N ASN A 37 7.87 -7.98 -17.20
CA ASN A 37 8.27 -8.13 -18.60
C ASN A 37 9.65 -7.51 -18.88
N ASN A 38 10.38 -7.11 -17.82
CA ASN A 38 11.70 -6.49 -17.87
C ASN A 38 11.71 -5.09 -18.54
N ASN A 39 10.58 -4.40 -18.58
CA ASN A 39 10.46 -3.03 -19.08
C ASN A 39 10.59 -2.01 -17.94
N ASP A 40 11.32 -0.91 -18.18
CA ASP A 40 11.42 0.20 -17.23
C ASP A 40 10.06 0.90 -17.04
N GLY A 41 9.70 1.19 -15.79
CA GLY A 41 8.49 1.91 -15.43
C GLY A 41 8.66 2.75 -14.17
N GLY A 42 7.72 3.68 -13.95
CA GLY A 42 7.62 4.50 -12.75
C GLY A 42 6.64 3.88 -11.75
N PHE A 43 7.14 3.47 -10.59
CA PHE A 43 6.34 2.81 -9.55
C PHE A 43 6.34 3.62 -8.25
N PHE A 44 5.20 3.67 -7.57
CA PHE A 44 5.07 4.23 -6.23
C PHE A 44 4.82 3.11 -5.24
N ILE A 45 5.67 3.00 -4.22
CA ILE A 45 5.72 1.84 -3.32
C ILE A 45 5.55 2.33 -1.88
N LEU A 46 4.50 1.82 -1.24
CA LEU A 46 4.12 2.13 0.14
C LEU A 46 4.41 0.91 1.03
N GLY A 47 5.70 0.62 1.22
CA GLY A 47 6.19 -0.63 1.83
C GLY A 47 6.11 -0.73 3.36
N ASP A 48 5.80 0.37 4.03
CA ASP A 48 5.61 0.46 5.49
C ASP A 48 4.41 1.36 5.83
N LEU A 49 3.36 1.34 5.00
CA LEU A 49 2.11 2.04 5.34
C LEU A 49 1.43 1.31 6.51
N SER A 50 0.41 1.86 7.14
CA SER A 50 -0.23 1.27 8.32
C SER A 50 -1.60 1.85 8.55
N VAL A 51 -2.58 1.06 8.97
CA VAL A 51 -3.87 1.57 9.47
C VAL A 51 -4.02 1.20 10.94
N LYS A 52 -4.43 2.16 11.76
CA LYS A 52 -4.55 2.00 13.22
C LYS A 52 -5.96 1.72 13.73
N VAL A 53 -6.94 1.87 12.87
CA VAL A 53 -8.36 1.79 13.23
C VAL A 53 -8.95 0.60 12.49
N GLU A 54 -9.63 -0.26 13.24
CA GLU A 54 -10.35 -1.41 12.70
C GLU A 54 -11.52 -0.94 11.80
N GLY A 55 -11.83 -1.72 10.77
CA GLY A 55 -12.92 -1.40 9.86
C GLY A 55 -12.65 -1.82 8.41
N CYS A 56 -13.53 -1.38 7.51
CA CYS A 56 -13.39 -1.59 6.07
C CYS A 56 -13.13 -0.24 5.40
N PHE A 57 -12.08 -0.17 4.56
CA PHE A 57 -11.61 1.08 3.98
C PHE A 57 -11.11 0.87 2.55
N ARG A 58 -10.93 1.98 1.84
CA ARG A 58 -10.09 2.07 0.63
C ARG A 58 -8.91 3.00 0.93
N LEU A 59 -7.86 2.92 0.13
CA LEU A 59 -6.86 3.98 0.07
C LEU A 59 -7.14 4.89 -1.12
N LYS A 60 -7.15 6.20 -0.88
CA LYS A 60 -7.02 7.23 -1.91
C LYS A 60 -5.55 7.52 -2.12
N LEU A 61 -5.06 7.28 -3.33
CA LEU A 61 -3.68 7.51 -3.74
C LEU A 61 -3.63 8.74 -4.64
N THR A 62 -3.02 9.82 -4.15
CA THR A 62 -2.96 11.11 -4.85
C THR A 62 -1.54 11.39 -5.35
N LEU A 63 -1.40 11.60 -6.66
CA LEU A 63 -0.15 12.01 -7.29
C LEU A 63 0.02 13.52 -7.12
N PHE A 64 1.21 13.93 -6.69
CA PHE A 64 1.58 15.33 -6.56
C PHE A 64 2.81 15.62 -7.42
N GLU A 65 2.80 16.79 -8.03
CA GLU A 65 3.97 17.42 -8.64
C GLU A 65 4.50 18.50 -7.69
N ILE A 66 5.82 18.54 -7.53
CA ILE A 66 6.49 19.59 -6.76
C ILE A 66 6.93 20.67 -7.76
N THR A 67 6.35 21.85 -7.63
CA THR A 67 6.66 23.03 -8.44
C THR A 67 7.31 24.10 -7.56
N LEU A 68 7.73 25.21 -8.17
CA LEU A 68 8.25 26.37 -7.43
C LEU A 68 7.23 26.99 -6.47
N SER A 69 5.93 26.81 -6.73
CA SER A 69 4.84 27.34 -5.91
C SER A 69 4.33 26.36 -4.84
N GLY A 70 4.89 25.15 -4.77
CA GLY A 70 4.55 24.13 -3.77
C GLY A 70 4.15 22.79 -4.40
N ALA A 71 3.30 22.03 -3.70
CA ALA A 71 2.82 20.74 -4.18
C ALA A 71 1.45 20.88 -4.85
N VAL A 72 1.34 20.47 -6.11
CA VAL A 72 0.09 20.48 -6.88
C VAL A 72 -0.42 19.05 -7.02
N SER A 73 -1.67 18.81 -6.62
CA SER A 73 -2.33 17.51 -6.85
C SER A 73 -2.67 17.37 -8.33
N LEU A 74 -2.19 16.30 -8.97
CA LEU A 74 -2.44 16.02 -10.38
C LEU A 74 -3.64 15.09 -10.57
N GLN A 75 -3.63 13.94 -9.91
CA GLN A 75 -4.63 12.89 -10.11
C GLN A 75 -4.76 12.04 -8.85
N SER A 76 -5.95 11.52 -8.58
CA SER A 76 -6.19 10.53 -7.53
C SER A 76 -6.77 9.23 -8.09
N ILE A 77 -6.48 8.11 -7.43
CA ILE A 77 -7.11 6.81 -7.66
C ILE A 77 -7.49 6.18 -6.32
N PHE A 78 -8.46 5.26 -6.33
CA PHE A 78 -8.86 4.49 -5.15
C PHE A 78 -8.50 3.02 -5.31
N THR A 79 -8.08 2.38 -4.23
CA THR A 79 -7.87 0.92 -4.20
C THR A 79 -9.18 0.17 -4.11
N SER A 80 -9.14 -1.16 -4.29
CA SER A 80 -10.21 -2.02 -3.80
C SER A 80 -10.37 -1.90 -2.28
N PRO A 81 -11.59 -2.12 -1.74
CA PRO A 81 -11.79 -2.17 -0.30
C PRO A 81 -10.95 -3.26 0.37
N PHE A 82 -10.50 -3.00 1.59
CA PHE A 82 -9.78 -3.95 2.43
C PHE A 82 -10.23 -3.83 3.89
N THR A 83 -10.02 -4.89 4.67
CA THR A 83 -10.42 -4.96 6.07
C THR A 83 -9.21 -4.87 6.99
N VAL A 84 -9.31 -3.97 7.97
CA VAL A 84 -8.39 -3.87 9.11
C VAL A 84 -9.01 -4.66 10.26
N TYR A 85 -8.41 -5.82 10.54
CA TYR A 85 -8.90 -6.75 11.54
C TYR A 85 -8.42 -6.39 12.94
N SER A 86 -9.22 -6.75 13.94
CA SER A 86 -8.75 -6.85 15.32
C SER A 86 -7.70 -7.94 15.46
N PHE A 87 -6.93 -7.90 16.55
CA PHE A 87 -5.94 -8.93 16.87
C PHE A 87 -6.54 -10.34 16.91
N LYS A 88 -7.79 -10.46 17.38
CA LYS A 88 -8.48 -11.76 17.52
C LYS A 88 -8.97 -12.33 16.18
N ASN A 89 -9.37 -11.45 15.26
CA ASN A 89 -9.97 -11.84 13.98
C ASN A 89 -8.97 -11.81 12.82
N PHE A 90 -7.69 -11.62 13.13
CA PHE A 90 -6.64 -11.48 12.13
C PHE A 90 -6.39 -12.80 11.40
N PRO A 91 -6.61 -12.89 10.06
CA PRO A 91 -6.53 -14.14 9.31
C PRO A 91 -5.10 -14.64 9.07
N GLY A 92 -4.08 -13.90 9.52
CA GLY A 92 -2.68 -14.19 9.22
C GLY A 92 -2.15 -13.31 8.09
N LEU A 93 -0.82 -13.23 8.00
CA LEU A 93 -0.12 -12.44 6.99
C LEU A 93 -0.10 -13.19 5.66
N LEU A 94 -0.41 -12.47 4.58
CA LEU A 94 -0.17 -12.96 3.22
C LEU A 94 1.34 -12.98 2.94
N ASP A 95 1.73 -13.87 2.05
CA ASP A 95 3.10 -13.94 1.59
C ASP A 95 3.41 -12.82 0.62
N SER A 96 4.66 -12.37 0.64
CA SER A 96 5.11 -11.38 -0.33
C SER A 96 4.86 -11.92 -1.74
N THR A 97 4.35 -11.07 -2.63
CA THR A 97 4.13 -11.48 -4.02
C THR A 97 5.45 -11.59 -4.79
N PHE A 98 5.41 -12.19 -5.98
CA PHE A 98 6.57 -12.16 -6.89
C PHE A 98 7.00 -10.72 -7.20
N LEU A 99 6.02 -9.83 -7.43
CA LEU A 99 6.28 -8.42 -7.72
C LEU A 99 6.91 -7.70 -6.52
N SER A 100 6.41 -7.95 -5.30
CA SER A 100 6.98 -7.40 -4.05
C SER A 100 8.45 -7.80 -3.91
N ARG A 101 8.79 -9.08 -4.13
CA ARG A 101 10.18 -9.58 -4.10
C ARG A 101 11.05 -8.95 -5.17
N SER A 102 10.60 -8.97 -6.43
CA SER A 102 11.35 -8.40 -7.55
C SER A 102 11.65 -6.92 -7.35
N PHE A 103 10.69 -6.12 -6.87
CA PHE A 103 10.93 -4.71 -6.57
C PHE A 103 11.88 -4.51 -5.38
N SER A 104 11.82 -5.38 -4.36
CA SER A 104 12.78 -5.35 -3.25
C SER A 104 14.20 -5.68 -3.72
N ASP A 105 14.37 -6.66 -4.60
CA ASP A 105 15.68 -7.03 -5.17
C ASP A 105 16.25 -5.89 -6.03
N GLN A 106 15.39 -5.04 -6.59
CA GLN A 106 15.74 -3.83 -7.31
C GLN A 106 15.93 -2.60 -6.39
N GLY A 107 15.90 -2.77 -5.08
CA GLY A 107 16.21 -1.72 -4.09
C GLY A 107 15.01 -0.95 -3.54
N ALA A 108 13.77 -1.34 -3.88
CA ALA A 108 12.59 -0.77 -3.24
C ALA A 108 12.53 -1.18 -1.76
N ARG A 109 12.13 -0.25 -0.88
CA ARG A 109 12.02 -0.48 0.57
C ARG A 109 10.74 -1.25 0.91
N ILE A 110 10.71 -2.53 0.57
CA ILE A 110 9.59 -3.44 0.85
C ILE A 110 10.04 -4.45 1.92
N ARG A 111 9.19 -4.74 2.90
CA ARG A 111 9.46 -5.82 3.86
C ARG A 111 9.14 -7.16 3.21
N ILE A 112 10.17 -7.97 2.95
CA ILE A 112 9.99 -9.32 2.40
C ILE A 112 9.89 -10.34 3.54
N LYS A 113 8.78 -11.08 3.55
CA LYS A 113 8.62 -12.26 4.40
C LYS A 113 9.02 -13.50 3.58
N LYS A 114 9.93 -14.30 4.11
CA LYS A 114 10.43 -15.53 3.47
C LYS A 114 9.68 -16.74 4.04
N GLU A 115 9.07 -17.57 3.19
CA GLU A 115 8.58 -18.89 3.58
C GLU A 115 9.52 -20.03 3.15
N HIS A 116 9.54 -21.10 3.95
CA HIS A 116 10.03 -22.42 3.57
C HIS A 116 8.85 -23.22 2.97
N ARG A 117 8.87 -23.46 1.65
CA ARG A 117 8.01 -24.36 0.83
C ARG A 117 6.51 -24.00 0.64
N SER A 118 6.26 -23.42 -0.54
CA SER A 118 5.25 -23.80 -1.56
C SER A 118 3.76 -23.94 -1.17
N GLN A 119 2.96 -22.88 -1.38
CA GLN A 119 1.62 -22.98 -2.01
C GLN A 119 1.37 -21.77 -2.92
N LEU A 120 1.18 -22.04 -4.22
CA LEU A 120 0.89 -21.04 -5.25
C LEU A 120 -0.59 -20.61 -5.14
N TYR A 121 -0.85 -19.42 -4.60
CA TYR A 121 -2.09 -18.68 -4.89
C TYR A 121 -1.79 -17.60 -5.92
N VAL A 122 -2.41 -17.73 -7.10
CA VAL A 122 -2.36 -16.72 -8.16
C VAL A 122 -3.26 -15.55 -7.73
N ALA A 123 -2.66 -14.52 -7.13
CA ALA A 123 -3.34 -13.25 -6.90
C ALA A 123 -3.22 -12.38 -8.16
N THR A 124 -4.24 -12.44 -9.00
CA THR A 124 -4.47 -11.49 -10.11
C THR A 124 -4.57 -10.08 -9.55
N HIS A 125 -3.72 -9.18 -10.05
CA HIS A 125 -3.81 -7.72 -9.95
C HIS A 125 -4.50 -7.12 -8.72
N ALA A 126 -3.72 -6.83 -7.67
CA ALA A 126 -3.81 -5.61 -6.87
C ALA A 126 -3.03 -5.80 -5.56
N LEU A 127 -2.36 -4.73 -5.15
CA LEU A 127 -1.83 -4.43 -3.82
C LEU A 127 -2.35 -5.37 -2.72
N THR A 128 -1.60 -6.43 -2.44
CA THR A 128 -2.02 -7.41 -1.45
C THR A 128 -1.54 -6.93 -0.09
N GLN A 129 -2.46 -6.30 0.66
CA GLN A 129 -2.21 -5.67 1.95
C GLN A 129 -2.66 -6.58 3.09
N VAL A 130 -1.78 -6.84 4.06
CA VAL A 130 -2.19 -7.38 5.35
C VAL A 130 -1.54 -6.62 6.51
N VAL A 131 -2.38 -6.22 7.46
CA VAL A 131 -2.01 -5.43 8.64
C VAL A 131 -1.63 -6.35 9.81
N LYS A 132 -0.38 -6.29 10.30
CA LYS A 132 -0.02 -6.82 11.63
C LYS A 132 0.66 -5.72 12.44
N ASN A 133 0.17 -5.47 13.65
CA ASN A 133 0.61 -4.40 14.56
C ASN A 133 0.44 -2.98 13.99
N ASN A 134 -0.73 -2.67 13.41
CA ASN A 134 -0.93 -1.38 12.74
C ASN A 134 0.20 -1.09 11.74
N ARG A 135 0.55 -2.06 10.88
CA ARG A 135 1.47 -1.90 9.75
C ARG A 135 0.99 -2.72 8.56
N LEU A 136 0.67 -2.03 7.46
CA LEU A 136 0.47 -2.57 6.11
C LEU A 136 1.80 -3.14 5.65
N CYS A 137 1.87 -4.45 5.60
CA CYS A 137 2.97 -5.18 4.99
C CYS A 137 2.53 -5.67 3.60
N CYS A 138 3.47 -5.63 2.65
CA CYS A 138 3.34 -6.04 1.24
C CYS A 138 3.82 -7.48 0.96
#